data_AF-A0A161ZVK7-F1
#
_entry.id   AF-A0A161ZVK7-F1
#
_cell.length_a   1.000
_cell.length_b   1.000
_cell.length_c   1.000
_cell.angle_alpha   90.00
_cell.angle_beta   90.00
_cell.angle_gamma   90.00
#
_symmetry.space_group_name_H-M   'P 1'
#
loop_
_entity.id
_entity.type
_entity.pdbx_description
1 polymer ?
#
loop_
_entity_poly.entity_id
_entity_poly.type
_entity_poly.pdbx_seq_one_letter_code
_entity_poly.pdbx_strand_id
1 'polypeptide(L)'
;MGKTENANDTWSKHAGVRLQPPINADRVPELGEWKAKEVKVSGTSWDVNSIDIAAAGFCWFSLGLKGEATMTLWTFDGVEVTLRDPLVLDRARFLERPGFLLPKAISEALSNQNKLEAQTSRSFDEEASLL
;
A
#
# COMPACT_ATOMS: atom_id res chain seq x y z
N MET A 1 -5.71 -1.39 -0.26
CA MET A 1 -4.38 -1.53 -0.89
C MET A 1 -4.52 -2.29 -2.20
N GLY A 2 -3.80 -1.90 -3.25
CA GLY A 2 -3.84 -2.59 -4.56
C GLY A 2 -2.92 -3.80 -4.59
N LYS A 3 -3.21 -4.77 -5.46
CA LYS A 3 -2.36 -5.95 -5.64
C LYS A 3 -1.11 -5.61 -6.47
N THR A 4 0.02 -6.25 -6.17
CA THR A 4 1.33 -5.96 -6.81
C THR A 4 1.33 -6.18 -8.30
N GLU A 5 0.58 -7.16 -8.82
CA GLU A 5 0.45 -7.42 -10.26
C GLU A 5 -0.11 -6.24 -11.04
N ASN A 6 -0.88 -5.36 -10.38
CA ASN A 6 -1.50 -4.19 -11.01
C ASN A 6 -0.68 -2.90 -10.79
N ALA A 7 0.45 -2.96 -10.08
CA ALA A 7 1.19 -1.76 -9.67
C ALA A 7 1.70 -0.95 -10.88
N ASN A 8 2.26 -1.62 -11.89
CA ASN A 8 2.79 -0.95 -13.07
C ASN A 8 1.69 -0.32 -13.94
N ASP A 9 0.56 -1.02 -14.09
CA ASP A 9 -0.61 -0.51 -14.82
C ASP A 9 -1.25 0.68 -14.09
N THR A 10 -1.31 0.61 -12.75
CA THR A 10 -1.78 1.70 -11.90
C THR A 10 -0.88 2.91 -12.05
N TRP A 11 0.44 2.73 -12.04
CA TRP A 11 1.41 3.82 -12.23
C TRP A 11 1.25 4.47 -13.61
N SER A 12 1.31 3.69 -14.68
CA SER A 12 1.30 4.20 -16.06
C SER A 12 0.01 4.94 -16.43
N LYS A 13 -1.14 4.48 -15.93
CA LYS A 13 -2.45 5.10 -16.21
C LYS A 13 -2.80 6.29 -15.32
N HIS A 14 -2.15 6.41 -14.16
CA HIS A 14 -2.64 7.34 -13.13
C HIS A 14 -1.60 8.33 -12.59
N ALA A 15 -0.31 8.19 -12.93
CA ALA A 15 0.71 9.21 -12.62
C ALA A 15 0.30 10.59 -13.16
N GLY A 16 0.36 11.62 -12.31
CA GLY A 16 -0.06 12.97 -12.67
C GLY A 16 -1.57 13.19 -12.74
N VAL A 17 -2.39 12.15 -12.54
CA VAL A 17 -3.87 12.23 -12.56
C VAL A 17 -4.47 11.86 -11.20
N ARG A 18 -4.43 10.58 -10.82
CA ARG A 18 -4.88 10.13 -9.49
C ARG A 18 -3.71 9.97 -8.53
N LEU A 19 -2.54 9.59 -9.05
CA LEU A 19 -1.29 9.55 -8.30
C LEU A 19 -0.61 10.89 -8.46
N GLN A 20 -0.96 11.81 -7.56
CA GLN A 20 -0.38 13.14 -7.47
C GLN A 20 0.25 13.29 -6.07
N PRO A 21 1.35 14.05 -5.93
CA PRO A 21 2.05 14.83 -6.95
C PRO A 21 2.88 13.99 -7.97
N PRO A 22 3.30 14.57 -9.12
CA PRO A 22 3.08 15.94 -9.58
C PRO A 22 1.65 16.17 -10.05
N ILE A 23 1.26 17.44 -10.14
CA ILE A 23 -0.05 17.82 -10.70
C ILE A 23 0.10 17.83 -12.22
N ASN A 24 -0.81 17.14 -12.90
CA ASN A 24 -0.86 16.93 -14.35
C ASN A 24 0.15 15.93 -14.91
N ALA A 25 -0.30 15.16 -15.91
CA ALA A 25 0.45 14.06 -16.52
C ALA A 25 1.65 14.53 -17.36
N ASP A 26 1.58 15.72 -17.95
CA ASP A 26 2.66 16.36 -18.71
C ASP A 26 3.91 16.65 -17.87
N ARG A 27 3.75 16.74 -16.55
CA ARG A 27 4.84 16.98 -15.60
C ARG A 27 5.50 15.70 -15.07
N VAL A 28 4.94 14.52 -15.34
CA VAL A 28 5.51 13.24 -14.90
C VAL A 28 6.95 13.03 -15.43
N PRO A 29 7.29 13.37 -16.69
CA PRO A 29 8.66 13.25 -17.18
C PRO A 29 9.69 14.11 -16.42
N GLU A 30 9.26 15.18 -15.72
CA GLU A 30 10.16 16.04 -14.93
C GLU A 30 10.75 15.32 -13.72
N LEU A 31 10.11 14.24 -13.25
CA LEU A 31 10.50 13.51 -12.03
C LEU A 31 11.73 12.60 -12.24
N GLY A 32 12.14 12.39 -13.49
CA GLY A 32 13.23 11.50 -13.83
C GLY A 32 12.83 10.03 -13.92
N GLU A 33 13.82 9.14 -13.82
CA GLU A 33 13.62 7.71 -14.04
C GLU A 33 13.03 7.02 -12.81
N TRP A 34 11.95 6.25 -13.02
CA TRP A 34 11.30 5.46 -11.97
C TRP A 34 12.00 4.11 -11.82
N LYS A 35 12.73 3.90 -10.71
CA LYS A 35 13.59 2.73 -10.48
C LYS A 35 13.16 1.90 -9.28
N ALA A 36 13.33 0.60 -9.42
CA ALA A 36 13.20 -0.36 -8.34
C ALA A 36 14.48 -0.40 -7.48
N LYS A 37 14.30 -0.46 -6.16
CA LYS A 37 15.35 -0.71 -5.17
C LYS A 37 14.92 -1.90 -4.31
N GLU A 38 15.73 -2.95 -4.31
CA GLU A 38 15.51 -4.10 -3.45
C GLU A 38 16.09 -3.82 -2.06
N VAL A 39 15.31 -4.10 -1.02
CA VAL A 39 15.73 -4.03 0.37
C VAL A 39 15.42 -5.36 1.06
N LYS A 40 16.41 -5.87 1.78
CA LYS A 40 16.27 -7.08 2.59
C LYS A 40 16.13 -6.65 4.04
N VAL A 41 15.09 -7.14 4.68
CA VAL A 41 14.75 -6.78 6.05
C VAL A 41 14.50 -8.04 6.85
N SER A 42 14.82 -7.99 8.14
CA SER A 42 14.59 -9.09 9.05
C SER A 42 14.09 -8.58 10.39
N GLY A 43 13.46 -9.47 11.15
CA GLY A 43 12.94 -9.16 12.46
C GLY A 43 12.60 -10.41 13.25
N THR A 44 12.34 -10.24 14.54
CA THR A 44 12.16 -11.34 15.49
C THR A 44 10.75 -11.40 16.07
N SER A 45 9.91 -10.39 15.81
CA SER A 45 8.61 -10.23 16.47
C SER A 45 7.60 -9.49 15.59
N TRP A 46 6.32 -9.82 15.76
CA TRP A 46 5.19 -9.09 15.19
C TRP A 46 4.64 -8.01 16.15
N ASP A 47 5.15 -7.95 17.38
CA ASP A 47 4.64 -7.06 18.43
C ASP A 47 5.40 -5.74 18.53
N VAL A 48 6.64 -5.69 18.01
CA VAL A 48 7.47 -4.50 17.95
C VAL A 48 7.96 -4.28 16.52
N ASN A 49 8.23 -3.01 16.19
CA ASN A 49 8.87 -2.69 14.92
C ASN A 49 10.33 -3.13 14.95
N SER A 50 10.80 -3.66 13.82
CA SER A 50 12.16 -4.17 13.66
C SER A 50 13.04 -3.17 12.91
N ILE A 51 12.48 -2.42 11.95
CA ILE A 51 13.24 -1.57 11.05
C ILE A 51 12.39 -0.44 10.48
N ASP A 52 13.00 0.74 10.32
CA ASP A 52 12.45 1.82 9.51
C ASP A 52 13.04 1.78 8.10
N ILE A 53 12.17 1.93 7.10
CA ILE A 53 12.56 2.18 5.71
C ILE A 53 12.22 3.63 5.41
N ALA A 54 13.24 4.46 5.21
CA ALA A 54 13.11 5.91 5.05
C ALA A 54 13.46 6.34 3.62
N ALA A 55 12.59 7.13 3.00
CA ALA A 55 12.82 7.77 1.71
C ALA A 55 13.13 9.25 1.91
N ALA A 56 14.27 9.72 1.40
CA ALA A 56 14.73 11.09 1.57
C ALA A 56 13.74 12.11 0.99
N GLY A 57 13.48 13.20 1.72
CA GLY A 57 12.54 14.25 1.33
C GLY A 57 11.06 13.89 1.49
N PHE A 58 10.74 12.64 1.83
CA PHE A 58 9.38 12.19 2.12
C PHE A 58 9.24 11.81 3.60
N CYS A 59 8.96 10.54 3.87
CA CYS A 59 8.75 10.00 5.20
C CYS A 59 9.46 8.65 5.33
N TRP A 60 9.23 8.00 6.46
CA TRP A 60 9.58 6.61 6.68
C TRP A 60 8.33 5.81 7.02
N PHE A 61 8.41 4.51 6.82
CA PHE A 61 7.48 3.56 7.39
C PHE A 61 8.26 2.54 8.22
N SER A 62 7.66 2.14 9.34
CA SER A 62 8.25 1.17 10.26
C SER A 62 7.61 -0.20 10.05
N LEU A 63 8.43 -1.24 10.03
CA LEU A 63 7.99 -2.60 9.77
C LEU A 63 8.24 -3.49 10.98
N GLY A 64 7.16 -4.03 11.56
CA GLY A 64 7.20 -5.19 12.45
C GLY A 64 7.14 -6.47 11.63
N LEU A 65 8.10 -7.36 11.84
CA LEU A 65 8.15 -8.66 11.17
C LEU A 65 8.86 -9.71 12.01
N LYS A 66 8.47 -10.97 11.84
CA LYS A 66 9.17 -12.15 12.36
C LYS A 66 9.66 -13.03 11.20
N GLY A 67 10.97 -13.09 11.02
CA GLY A 67 11.62 -13.76 9.88
C GLY A 67 12.32 -12.76 8.97
N GLU A 68 12.49 -13.15 7.71
CA GLU A 68 13.14 -12.35 6.66
C GLU A 68 12.15 -12.03 5.55
N ALA A 69 12.30 -10.84 4.96
CA ALA A 69 11.53 -10.43 3.79
C ALA A 69 12.42 -9.66 2.81
N THR A 70 12.18 -9.88 1.52
CA THR A 70 12.72 -9.05 0.45
C THR A 70 11.59 -8.16 -0.05
N MET A 71 11.81 -6.86 -0.03
CA MET A 71 10.84 -5.87 -0.49
C MET A 71 11.44 -5.07 -1.65
N THR A 72 10.59 -4.70 -2.61
CA THR A 72 10.98 -3.83 -3.72
C THR A 72 10.31 -2.48 -3.53
N LEU A 73 11.11 -1.44 -3.30
CA LEU A 73 10.65 -0.07 -3.22
C LEU A 73 10.91 0.63 -4.55
N TRP A 74 9.89 1.26 -5.11
CA TRP A 74 10.03 2.05 -6.32
C TRP A 74 10.12 3.53 -5.97
N THR A 75 11.10 4.22 -6.54
CA THR A 75 11.31 5.65 -6.33
C THR A 75 12.00 6.28 -7.54
N PHE A 76 12.04 7.61 -7.60
CA PHE A 76 12.76 8.31 -8.65
C PHE A 76 14.27 8.28 -8.43
N ASP A 77 15.01 8.30 -9.53
CA ASP A 77 16.47 8.41 -9.50
C ASP A 77 16.90 9.64 -8.68
N GLY A 78 17.94 9.47 -7.86
CA GLY A 78 18.39 10.49 -6.90
C GLY A 78 17.65 10.50 -5.56
N VAL A 79 16.50 9.84 -5.40
CA VAL A 79 15.87 9.69 -4.07
C VAL A 79 16.56 8.59 -3.28
N GLU A 80 17.20 8.96 -2.18
CA GLU A 80 17.87 8.02 -1.29
C GLU A 80 16.86 7.22 -0.47
N VAL A 81 17.11 5.91 -0.34
CA VAL A 81 16.35 5.00 0.54
C VAL A 81 17.32 4.44 1.56
N THR A 82 17.03 4.63 2.84
CA THR A 82 17.88 4.19 3.95
C THR A 82 17.12 3.25 4.87
N LEU A 83 17.87 2.33 5.46
CA LEU A 83 17.42 1.43 6.50
C LEU A 83 18.02 1.90 7.83
N ARG A 84 17.21 1.96 8.88
CA ARG A 84 17.66 2.38 10.21
C ARG A 84 16.86 1.70 11.32
N ASP A 85 17.36 1.82 12.53
CA ASP A 85 16.63 1.38 13.71
C ASP A 85 15.29 2.14 13.84
N PRO A 86 14.22 1.44 14.26
CA PRO A 86 12.88 2.01 14.29
C PRO A 86 12.79 3.15 15.32
N LEU A 87 12.36 4.33 14.86
CA LEU A 87 12.17 5.49 15.76
C LEU A 87 10.95 5.33 16.68
N VAL A 88 10.01 4.46 16.32
CA VAL A 88 8.84 4.11 17.11
C VAL A 88 8.83 2.60 17.28
N LEU A 89 9.00 2.11 18.50
CA LEU A 89 9.09 0.68 18.79
C LEU A 89 7.70 0.00 18.78
N ASP A 90 6.69 0.72 19.27
CA ASP A 90 5.36 0.19 19.43
C ASP A 90 4.57 0.26 18.12
N ARG A 91 3.86 -0.82 17.79
CA ARG A 91 2.92 -0.79 16.67
C ARG A 91 1.68 0.03 17.02
N ALA A 92 1.08 0.68 16.03
CA ALA A 92 -0.25 1.26 16.20
C ALA A 92 -1.25 0.16 16.60
N ARG A 93 -2.04 0.40 17.66
CA ARG A 93 -3.08 -0.55 18.13
C ARG A 93 -4.12 -0.86 17.04
N PHE A 94 -4.29 0.05 16.08
CA PHE A 94 -5.14 -0.08 14.91
C PHE A 94 -4.34 0.38 13.69
N LEU A 95 -4.15 -0.51 12.71
CA LEU A 95 -3.42 -0.20 11.46
C LEU A 95 -4.24 0.70 10.53
N GLU A 96 -5.56 0.47 10.46
CA GLU A 96 -6.47 1.26 9.65
C GLU A 96 -7.74 1.54 10.47
N ARG A 97 -8.07 2.82 10.67
CA ARG A 97 -9.43 3.20 11.08
C ARG A 97 -10.28 3.32 9.81
N PRO A 98 -11.49 2.74 9.76
CA PRO A 98 -12.43 2.99 8.66
C PRO A 98 -12.57 4.51 8.46
N GLY A 99 -12.29 4.99 7.24
CA GLY A 99 -12.35 6.41 6.91
C GLY A 99 -11.02 7.12 6.60
N PHE A 100 -9.87 6.45 6.73
CA PHE A 100 -8.56 7.10 6.53
C PHE A 100 -8.27 7.47 5.05
N LEU A 101 -8.76 6.68 4.09
CA LEU A 101 -8.53 6.91 2.65
C LEU A 101 -9.75 7.44 1.90
N LEU A 102 -10.93 7.39 2.53
CA LEU A 102 -12.21 7.84 1.97
C LEU A 102 -13.06 8.39 3.12
N PRO A 103 -13.81 9.48 2.93
CA PRO A 103 -14.82 9.92 3.89
C PRO A 103 -15.64 8.74 4.40
N LYS A 104 -15.92 8.69 5.71
CA LYS A 104 -16.62 7.58 6.37
C LYS A 104 -17.87 7.11 5.61
N ALA A 105 -18.65 8.05 5.08
CA ALA A 105 -19.85 7.75 4.28
C ALA A 105 -19.55 6.92 3.02
N ILE A 106 -18.43 7.20 2.33
CA ILE A 106 -18.01 6.45 1.14
C ILE A 106 -17.47 5.08 1.55
N SER A 107 -16.71 5.01 2.64
CA SER A 107 -16.23 3.73 3.19
C SER A 107 -17.38 2.81 3.60
N GLU A 108 -18.44 3.35 4.20
CA GLU A 108 -19.64 2.61 4.60
C GLU A 108 -20.45 2.15 3.39
N ALA A 109 -20.61 3.02 2.38
CA ALA A 109 -21.29 2.67 1.14
C ALA A 109 -20.60 1.50 0.41
N LEU A 110 -19.28 1.56 0.24
CA LEU A 110 -18.49 0.49 -0.36
C LEU A 110 -18.56 -0.82 0.45
N SER A 111 -18.48 -0.72 1.79
CA SER A 111 -18.59 -1.91 2.64
C SER A 111 -19.97 -2.57 2.53
N ASN A 112 -21.04 -1.80 2.41
CA ASN A 112 -22.39 -2.32 2.27
C ASN A 112 -22.61 -2.96 0.89
N GLN A 113 -22.10 -2.33 -0.17
CA GLN A 113 -22.16 -2.87 -1.52
C GLN A 113 -21.46 -4.24 -1.61
N ASN A 114 -20.22 -4.34 -1.08
CA ASN A 114 -19.48 -5.60 -1.07
C ASN A 114 -20.20 -6.71 -0.28
N LYS A 115 -20.89 -6.36 0.82
CA LYS A 115 -21.67 -7.33 1.61
C LYS A 115 -22.87 -7.85 0.83
N LEU A 116 -23.57 -6.98 0.10
CA LEU A 116 -24.71 -7.34 -0.74
C LEU A 116 -24.25 -8.25 -1.88
N GLU A 117 -23.20 -7.87 -2.60
CA GLU A 117 -22.63 -8.68 -3.69
C GLU A 117 -22.20 -10.08 -3.22
N ALA A 118 -21.57 -10.18 -2.04
CA ALA A 118 -21.17 -11.46 -1.45
C ALA A 118 -22.35 -12.30 -0.91
N GLN A 119 -23.50 -11.70 -0.65
CA GLN A 119 -24.73 -12.42 -0.31
C GLN A 119 -25.42 -12.92 -1.57
N THR A 120 -25.48 -12.10 -2.61
CA THR A 120 -26.05 -12.47 -3.89
C THR A 120 -25.25 -13.59 -4.55
N SER A 121 -23.91 -13.55 -4.51
CA SER A 121 -23.08 -14.64 -5.02
C SER A 121 -23.34 -15.95 -4.27
N ARG A 122 -23.47 -15.90 -2.94
CA ARG A 122 -23.78 -17.08 -2.10
C ARG A 122 -25.16 -17.66 -2.41
N SER A 123 -26.18 -16.83 -2.62
CA SER A 123 -27.51 -17.33 -2.99
C SER A 123 -27.51 -17.98 -4.37
N PHE A 124 -26.75 -17.44 -5.33
CA PHE A 124 -26.60 -18.05 -6.65
C PHE A 124 -25.85 -19.39 -6.60
N ASP A 125 -24.80 -19.48 -5.79
CA ASP A 125 -24.06 -20.73 -5.58
C ASP A 125 -24.92 -21.80 -4.87
N GLU A 126 -25.75 -21.38 -3.90
CA GLU A 126 -26.71 -22.26 -3.21
C GLU A 126 -27.80 -22.76 -4.15
N GLU A 127 -28.39 -21.90 -5.00
CA GLU A 127 -29.37 -22.31 -6.02
C GLU A 127 -28.78 -23.24 -7.09
N ALA A 128 -27.54 -22.99 -7.52
CA ALA A 128 -26.86 -23.85 -8.50
C ALA A 128 -26.49 -25.23 -7.94
N SER A 129 -26.34 -25.37 -6.62
CA SER A 129 -26.04 -26.64 -5.95
C SER A 129 -27.25 -27.55 -5.71
N LEU A 130 -28.46 -27.01 -5.95
CA LEU A 130 -29.74 -27.71 -5.78
C LEU A 130 -30.33 -28.23 -7.11
N LEU A 131 -29.63 -28.04 -8.23
CA LEU A 131 -29.94 -28.54 -9.58
C LEU A 131 -28.97 -29.67 -9.97
#